data_AF-A0A7V9SMU7-F1
#
_entry.id   AF-A0A7V9SMU7-F1
#
_cell.length_a   1.000
_cell.length_b   1.000
_cell.length_c   1.000
_cell.angle_alpha   90.00
_cell.angle_beta   90.00
_cell.angle_gamma   90.00
#
_symmetry.space_group_name_H-M   'P 1'
#
loop_
_entity.id
_entity.type
_entity.pdbx_description
1 polymer ?
#
loop_
_entity_poly.entity_id
_entity_poly.type
_entity_poly.pdbx_seq_one_letter_code
_entity_poly.pdbx_strand_id
1 'polypeptide(L)'
;AWPDDPLLVLWHAQSLLREFRGDIHIAAMCAEGIDGCEALVTHAASGDIESGVLQASRAWSDDGWQAAVESLKSKGHLDDDGAFTTKGRASRQWIEDQTDVGAAIAYEPIGEDGCDRLRALCRPMSKAIVESGGFGFR
;
A
#
# COMPACT_ATOMS: atom_id res chain seq x y z
N ALA A 1 19.32 8.41 16.30
CA ALA A 1 20.30 9.26 15.59
C ALA A 1 20.49 8.68 14.19
N TRP A 2 20.88 9.50 13.22
CA TRP A 2 21.22 9.00 11.88
C TRP A 2 22.49 8.13 11.93
N PRO A 3 22.59 7.06 11.13
CA PRO A 3 23.83 6.31 10.94
C PRO A 3 24.91 7.17 10.25
N ASP A 4 26.18 6.80 10.40
CA ASP A 4 27.30 7.45 9.69
C ASP A 4 27.66 6.73 8.38
N ASP A 5 27.46 5.41 8.30
CA ASP A 5 27.71 4.63 7.09
C ASP A 5 26.71 5.02 5.97
N PRO A 6 27.15 5.38 4.76
CA PRO A 6 26.27 5.85 3.70
C PRO A 6 25.17 4.86 3.28
N LEU A 7 25.43 3.55 3.33
CA LEU A 7 24.43 2.53 2.99
C LEU A 7 23.39 2.43 4.10
N LEU A 8 23.81 2.52 5.36
CA LEU A 8 22.89 2.57 6.50
C LEU A 8 22.06 3.85 6.51
N VAL A 9 22.64 4.98 6.10
CA VAL A 9 21.88 6.24 5.90
C VAL A 9 20.80 6.04 4.85
N LEU A 10 21.14 5.46 3.69
CA LEU A 10 20.16 5.21 2.63
C LEU A 10 19.05 4.27 3.11
N TRP A 11 19.41 3.15 3.74
CA TRP A 11 18.46 2.20 4.31
C TRP A 11 17.52 2.89 5.31
N HIS A 12 18.08 3.64 6.26
CA HIS A 12 17.32 4.33 7.29
C HIS A 12 16.38 5.37 6.69
N ALA A 13 16.85 6.20 5.75
CA ALA A 13 16.02 7.20 5.07
C ALA A 13 14.84 6.56 4.34
N GLN A 14 15.07 5.49 3.58
CA GLN A 14 14.01 4.79 2.84
C GLN A 14 13.02 4.11 3.78
N SER A 15 13.48 3.51 4.88
CA SER A 15 12.60 2.96 5.91
C SER A 15 11.70 4.04 6.51
N LEU A 16 12.24 5.21 6.86
CA LEU A 16 11.43 6.30 7.41
C LEU A 16 10.34 6.76 6.44
N LEU A 17 10.66 6.93 5.16
CA LEU A 17 9.68 7.30 4.13
C LEU A 17 8.61 6.21 3.94
N ARG A 18 9.03 4.94 3.93
CA ARG A 18 8.13 3.79 3.81
C ARG A 18 7.16 3.73 5.01
N GLU A 19 7.68 3.79 6.23
CA GLU A 19 6.83 3.75 7.44
C GLU A 19 5.88 4.94 7.47
N PHE A 20 6.37 6.15 7.19
CA PHE A 20 5.54 7.36 7.18
C PHE A 20 4.38 7.26 6.18
N ARG A 21 4.63 6.84 4.93
CA ARG A 21 3.55 6.60 3.95
C ARG A 21 2.61 5.50 4.41
N GLY A 22 3.13 4.44 5.03
CA GLY A 22 2.36 3.33 5.57
C GLY A 22 1.39 3.78 6.68
N ASP A 23 1.87 4.61 7.61
CA ASP A 23 1.06 5.15 8.71
C ASP A 23 -0.07 6.04 8.19
N ILE A 24 0.20 6.85 7.17
CA ILE A 24 -0.84 7.66 6.51
C ILE A 24 -1.86 6.76 5.82
N HIS A 25 -1.42 5.71 5.13
CA HIS A 25 -2.32 4.76 4.49
C HIS A 25 -3.24 4.07 5.51
N ILE A 26 -2.68 3.66 6.66
CA ILE A 26 -3.45 3.09 7.77
C ILE A 26 -4.46 4.12 8.30
N ALA A 27 -4.04 5.37 8.50
CA ALA A 27 -4.94 6.42 8.98
C ALA A 27 -6.11 6.66 8.01
N ALA A 28 -5.85 6.69 6.70
CA ALA A 28 -6.89 6.82 5.67
C ALA A 28 -7.85 5.61 5.67
N MET A 29 -7.33 4.38 5.77
CA MET A 29 -8.17 3.18 5.89
C MET A 29 -9.06 3.22 7.15
N CYS A 30 -8.49 3.60 8.30
CA CYS A 30 -9.26 3.74 9.54
C CYS A 30 -10.36 4.81 9.42
N ALA A 31 -10.11 5.91 8.70
CA ALA A 31 -11.10 6.95 8.47
C ALA A 31 -12.29 6.47 7.62
N GLU A 32 -12.06 5.56 6.67
CA GLU A 32 -13.11 4.89 5.88
C GLU A 32 -13.74 3.69 6.60
N GLY A 33 -13.31 3.39 7.82
CA GLY A 33 -13.81 2.25 8.59
C GLY A 33 -13.42 0.89 8.01
N ILE A 34 -12.26 0.83 7.34
CA ILE A 34 -11.65 -0.38 6.80
C ILE A 34 -10.67 -0.94 7.83
N ASP A 35 -10.85 -2.19 8.23
CA ASP A 35 -9.94 -2.90 9.13
C ASP A 35 -8.77 -3.60 8.41
N GLY A 36 -7.89 -4.24 9.19
CA GLY A 36 -6.67 -4.85 8.66
C GLY A 36 -6.90 -6.07 7.75
N CYS A 37 -7.98 -6.83 7.91
CA CYS A 37 -8.29 -7.94 7.02
C CYS A 37 -9.05 -7.42 5.78
N GLU A 38 -10.00 -6.51 5.98
CA GLU A 38 -10.72 -5.82 4.91
C GLU A 38 -9.79 -5.07 3.95
N ALA A 39 -8.70 -4.48 4.46
CA ALA A 39 -7.66 -3.89 3.63
C ALA A 39 -7.04 -4.89 2.65
N LEU A 40 -6.84 -6.15 3.06
CA LEU A 40 -6.31 -7.19 2.18
C LEU A 40 -7.37 -7.69 1.20
N VAL A 41 -8.62 -7.82 1.64
CA VAL A 41 -9.74 -8.21 0.75
C VAL A 41 -9.95 -7.16 -0.35
N THR A 42 -9.93 -5.87 0.00
CA THR A 42 -10.06 -4.78 -0.98
C THR A 42 -8.86 -4.70 -1.93
N HIS A 43 -7.64 -5.04 -1.48
CA HIS A 43 -6.50 -5.21 -2.38
C HIS A 43 -6.69 -6.42 -3.31
N ALA A 44 -7.17 -7.57 -2.81
CA ALA A 44 -7.46 -8.70 -3.69
C ALA A 44 -8.54 -8.35 -4.74
N ALA A 45 -9.56 -7.58 -4.35
CA ALA A 45 -10.63 -7.13 -5.23
C ALA A 45 -10.17 -6.13 -6.32
N SER A 46 -8.99 -5.51 -6.22
CA SER A 46 -8.42 -4.71 -7.32
C SER A 46 -7.89 -5.59 -8.46
N GLY A 47 -7.61 -6.87 -8.18
CA GLY A 47 -7.05 -7.81 -9.14
C GLY A 47 -5.53 -7.74 -9.28
N ASP A 48 -4.85 -6.88 -8.51
CA ASP A 48 -3.39 -6.71 -8.61
C ASP A 48 -2.62 -7.90 -8.00
N ILE A 49 -3.16 -8.49 -6.93
CA ILE A 49 -2.57 -9.62 -6.21
C ILE A 49 -3.67 -10.63 -5.85
N GLU A 50 -3.40 -11.93 -6.04
CA GLU A 50 -4.36 -12.97 -5.71
C GLU A 50 -4.69 -13.01 -4.20
N SER A 51 -5.97 -13.26 -3.89
CA SER A 51 -6.48 -13.33 -2.51
C SER A 51 -5.71 -14.31 -1.63
N GLY A 52 -5.41 -15.51 -2.14
CA GLY A 52 -4.67 -16.54 -1.40
C GLY A 52 -3.26 -16.09 -0.99
N VAL A 53 -2.59 -15.29 -1.83
CA VAL A 53 -1.27 -14.72 -1.50
C VAL A 53 -1.39 -13.70 -0.37
N LEU A 54 -2.36 -12.78 -0.48
CA LEU A 54 -2.58 -11.74 0.52
C LEU A 54 -3.00 -12.32 1.88
N GLN A 55 -3.93 -13.28 1.88
CA GLN A 55 -4.39 -13.97 3.07
C GLN A 55 -3.22 -14.69 3.78
N ALA A 56 -2.43 -15.47 3.03
CA ALA A 56 -1.30 -16.22 3.56
C ALA A 56 -0.18 -15.30 4.10
N SER A 57 0.07 -14.16 3.44
CA SER A 57 1.14 -13.22 3.82
C SER A 57 1.00 -12.65 5.24
N ARG A 58 -0.22 -12.68 5.81
CA ARG A 58 -0.54 -12.19 7.15
C ARG A 58 -1.17 -13.26 8.04
N ALA A 59 -1.16 -14.52 7.60
CA ALA A 59 -1.68 -15.67 8.33
C ALA A 59 -3.15 -15.49 8.80
N TRP A 60 -4.00 -14.86 7.98
CA TRP A 60 -5.43 -14.79 8.28
C TRP A 60 -6.08 -16.16 8.10
N SER A 61 -6.94 -16.55 9.05
CA SER A 61 -7.77 -17.74 8.91
C SER A 61 -8.80 -17.55 7.80
N ASP A 62 -9.30 -18.67 7.25
CA ASP A 62 -10.39 -18.66 6.26
C ASP A 62 -11.65 -17.98 6.83
N ASP A 63 -11.98 -18.28 8.10
CA ASP A 63 -13.11 -17.64 8.79
C ASP A 63 -12.93 -16.13 8.92
N GLY A 64 -11.71 -15.66 9.22
CA GLY A 64 -11.40 -14.23 9.33
C GLY A 64 -11.50 -13.53 7.98
N TRP A 65 -11.00 -14.17 6.91
CA TRP A 65 -11.11 -13.66 5.55
C TRP A 65 -12.57 -13.56 5.09
N GLN A 66 -13.36 -14.61 5.31
CA GLN A 66 -14.77 -14.61 4.93
C GLN A 66 -15.57 -13.60 5.74
N ALA A 67 -15.29 -13.44 7.03
CA ALA A 67 -15.91 -12.39 7.84
C ALA A 67 -15.62 -10.98 7.28
N ALA A 68 -14.39 -10.73 6.81
CA ALA A 68 -14.04 -9.46 6.17
C ALA A 68 -14.75 -9.26 4.82
N VAL A 69 -14.86 -10.30 3.99
CA VAL A 69 -15.63 -10.26 2.73
C VAL A 69 -17.10 -9.91 3.00
N GLU A 70 -17.75 -10.62 3.93
CA GLU A 70 -19.16 -10.39 4.25
C GLU A 70 -19.39 -9.02 4.92
N SER A 71 -18.46 -8.57 5.76
CA SER A 71 -18.48 -7.20 6.29
C SER A 71 -18.43 -6.16 5.17
N LEU A 72 -17.50 -6.29 4.21
CA LEU A 72 -17.39 -5.37 3.07
C LEU A 72 -18.62 -5.38 2.15
N LYS A 73 -19.25 -6.55 1.93
CA LYS A 73 -20.54 -6.65 1.23
C LYS A 73 -21.64 -5.92 1.98
N SER A 74 -21.74 -6.12 3.31
CA SER A 74 -22.74 -5.44 4.14
C SER A 74 -22.56 -3.92 4.17
N LYS A 75 -21.30 -3.45 4.11
CA LYS A 75 -20.96 -2.03 3.98
C LYS A 75 -21.16 -1.51 2.55
N GLY A 76 -21.44 -2.38 1.58
CA GLY A 76 -21.67 -2.04 0.17
C GLY A 76 -20.39 -1.71 -0.60
N HIS A 77 -19.22 -2.12 -0.13
CA HIS A 77 -17.95 -1.96 -0.86
C HIS A 77 -17.79 -3.06 -1.92
N LEU A 78 -18.27 -4.26 -1.63
CA LEU A 78 -18.28 -5.39 -2.56
C LEU A 78 -19.71 -5.79 -2.94
N ASP A 79 -19.86 -6.36 -4.13
CA ASP A 79 -21.08 -7.06 -4.55
C ASP A 79 -21.06 -8.54 -4.13
N ASP A 80 -22.11 -9.27 -4.49
CA ASP A 80 -22.27 -10.68 -4.12
C ASP A 80 -21.16 -11.58 -4.68
N ASP A 81 -20.58 -11.19 -5.83
CA ASP A 81 -19.48 -11.88 -6.51
C ASP A 81 -18.11 -11.50 -5.92
N GLY A 82 -18.07 -10.57 -4.96
CA GLY A 82 -16.84 -10.11 -4.31
C GLY A 82 -16.07 -9.06 -5.14
N ALA A 83 -16.67 -8.52 -6.19
CA ALA A 83 -16.09 -7.43 -6.97
C ALA A 83 -16.46 -6.08 -6.35
N PHE A 84 -15.66 -5.03 -6.63
CA PHE A 84 -15.99 -3.71 -6.14
C PHE A 84 -17.32 -3.19 -6.69
N THR A 85 -18.15 -2.65 -5.81
CA THR A 85 -19.24 -1.76 -6.22
C THR A 85 -18.70 -0.39 -6.63
N THR A 86 -19.56 0.50 -7.15
CA THR A 86 -19.20 1.90 -7.37
C THR A 86 -18.77 2.60 -6.07
N LYS A 87 -19.44 2.30 -4.95
CA LYS A 87 -19.05 2.82 -3.62
C LYS A 87 -17.69 2.29 -3.20
N GLY A 88 -17.44 0.99 -3.38
CA GLY A 88 -16.15 0.38 -3.05
C GLY A 88 -14.99 0.98 -3.83
N ARG A 89 -15.15 1.18 -5.14
CA ARG A 89 -14.17 1.89 -5.98
C ARG A 89 -13.91 3.30 -5.50
N ALA A 90 -14.96 4.06 -5.18
CA ALA A 90 -14.83 5.43 -4.70
C ALA A 90 -14.09 5.50 -3.35
N SER A 91 -14.42 4.61 -2.41
CA SER A 91 -13.73 4.51 -1.13
C SER A 91 -12.25 4.15 -1.30
N ARG A 92 -11.94 3.15 -2.14
CA ARG A 92 -10.56 2.76 -2.45
C ARG A 92 -9.76 3.93 -3.05
N GLN A 93 -10.34 4.66 -4.00
CA GLN A 93 -9.70 5.83 -4.60
C GLN A 93 -9.47 6.93 -3.57
N TRP A 94 -10.45 7.20 -2.71
CA TRP A 94 -10.30 8.20 -1.65
C TRP A 94 -9.13 7.85 -0.71
N ILE A 95 -8.98 6.58 -0.32
CA ILE A 95 -7.87 6.12 0.51
C ILE A 95 -6.52 6.37 -0.17
N GLU A 96 -6.39 6.03 -1.45
CA GLU A 96 -5.14 6.28 -2.20
C GLU A 96 -4.85 7.78 -2.34
N ASP A 97 -5.87 8.60 -2.65
CA ASP A 97 -5.72 10.06 -2.75
C ASP A 97 -5.27 10.67 -1.42
N GLN A 98 -5.87 10.27 -0.29
CA GLN A 98 -5.46 10.74 1.04
C GLN A 98 -4.06 10.25 1.40
N THR A 99 -3.69 9.05 0.96
CA THR A 99 -2.35 8.51 1.16
C THR A 99 -1.32 9.36 0.44
N ASP A 100 -1.56 9.71 -0.82
CA ASP A 100 -0.63 10.49 -1.63
C ASP A 100 -0.54 11.94 -1.15
N VAL A 101 -1.67 12.57 -0.82
CA VAL A 101 -1.70 13.93 -0.24
C VAL A 101 -0.96 13.97 1.09
N GLY A 102 -1.23 13.03 2.00
CA GLY A 102 -0.58 13.00 3.31
C GLY A 102 0.93 12.71 3.20
N ALA A 103 1.31 11.83 2.27
CA ALA A 103 2.71 11.43 2.11
C ALA A 103 3.57 12.52 1.46
N ALA A 104 2.96 13.42 0.68
CA ALA A 104 3.65 14.50 -0.01
C ALA A 104 4.45 15.41 0.94
N ILE A 105 4.00 15.58 2.19
CA ILE A 105 4.67 16.40 3.22
C ILE A 105 6.13 15.98 3.42
N ALA A 106 6.43 14.67 3.33
CA ALA A 106 7.79 14.17 3.48
C ALA A 106 8.73 14.58 2.33
N TYR A 107 8.17 14.99 1.20
CA TYR A 107 8.89 15.36 -0.02
C TYR A 107 8.92 16.87 -0.28
N GLU A 108 8.07 17.66 0.39
CA GLU A 108 8.08 19.13 0.29
C GLU A 108 9.48 19.77 0.47
N PRO A 109 10.34 19.33 1.41
CA PRO A 109 11.65 19.95 1.61
C PRO A 109 12.61 19.83 0.42
N ILE A 110 12.41 18.82 -0.45
CA ILE A 110 13.27 18.60 -1.63
C ILE A 110 12.66 19.19 -2.91
N GLY A 111 11.37 19.57 -2.88
CA GLY A 111 10.66 20.12 -4.03
C GLY A 111 10.60 19.17 -5.23
N GLU A 112 10.07 19.67 -6.35
CA GLU A 112 9.90 18.89 -7.58
C GLU A 112 11.25 18.43 -8.16
N ASP A 113 12.22 19.34 -8.30
CA ASP A 113 13.56 19.02 -8.81
C ASP A 113 14.28 17.96 -7.95
N GLY A 114 14.11 18.03 -6.63
CA GLY A 114 14.68 17.05 -5.72
C GLY A 114 14.00 15.70 -5.82
N CYS A 115 12.67 15.67 -5.97
CA CYS A 115 11.91 14.44 -6.24
C CYS A 115 12.33 13.79 -7.56
N ASP A 116 12.52 14.58 -8.62
CA ASP A 116 13.00 14.10 -9.91
C ASP A 116 14.41 13.52 -9.81
N ARG A 117 15.30 14.19 -9.08
CA ARG A 117 16.64 13.69 -8.82
C ARG A 117 16.61 12.40 -7.99
N LEU A 118 15.78 12.32 -6.95
CA LEU A 118 15.59 11.11 -6.15
C LEU A 118 15.14 9.95 -7.04
N ARG A 119 14.12 10.16 -7.88
CA ARG A 119 13.63 9.16 -8.83
C ARG A 119 14.73 8.72 -9.79
N ALA A 120 15.50 9.65 -10.35
CA ALA A 120 16.60 9.34 -11.25
C ALA A 120 17.70 8.48 -10.59
N LEU A 121 18.01 8.75 -9.32
CA LEU A 121 19.00 7.99 -8.55
C LEU A 121 18.50 6.60 -8.13
N CYS A 122 17.23 6.45 -7.78
CA CYS A 122 16.66 5.16 -7.36
C CYS A 122 16.34 4.23 -8.54
N ARG A 123 16.04 4.77 -9.73
CA ARG A 123 15.60 4.00 -10.91
C ARG A 123 16.54 2.87 -11.34
N PRO A 124 17.88 3.04 -11.36
CA PRO A 124 18.78 1.94 -11.69
C PRO A 124 18.71 0.78 -10.67
N MET A 125 18.53 1.09 -9.38
CA MET A 125 18.42 0.08 -8.33
C MET A 125 17.10 -0.68 -8.43
N SER A 126 15.98 0.02 -8.61
CA SER A 126 14.67 -0.65 -8.77
C SER A 126 14.63 -1.53 -10.01
N LYS A 127 15.21 -1.06 -11.13
CA LYS A 127 15.35 -1.84 -12.36
C LYS A 127 16.16 -3.13 -12.14
N ALA A 128 17.30 -3.04 -11.45
CA ALA A 128 18.14 -4.21 -11.17
C ALA A 128 17.41 -5.28 -10.33
N ILE A 129 16.60 -4.88 -9.34
CA ILE A 129 15.80 -5.81 -8.52
C ILE A 129 14.69 -6.49 -9.34
N VAL A 130 14.03 -5.74 -10.22
CA VAL A 130 13.02 -6.30 -11.13
C VAL A 130 13.66 -7.30 -12.10
N GLU A 131 14.78 -6.94 -12.73
CA GLU A 131 15.52 -7.79 -13.66
C GLU A 131 16.09 -9.05 -12.99
N SER A 132 16.40 -9.01 -11.69
CA SER A 132 16.83 -10.19 -10.94
C SER A 132 15.69 -11.16 -10.59
N GLY A 133 14.45 -10.86 -11.01
CA GLY A 133 13.26 -11.67 -10.70
C GLY A 133 12.77 -11.54 -9.25
N GLY A 134 13.23 -10.51 -8.52
CA GLY A 134 13.01 -10.39 -7.07
C GLY A 134 11.56 -10.13 -6.64
N PHE A 135 10.67 -9.73 -7.57
CA PHE A 135 9.29 -9.37 -7.25
C PHE A 135 8.22 -10.36 -7.76
N GLY A 136 8.60 -11.43 -8.45
CA GLY A 136 7.64 -12.45 -8.91
C GLY A 136 6.57 -11.96 -9.90
N PHE A 137 6.62 -10.71 -10.37
CA PHE A 137 5.82 -10.23 -11.49
C PHE A 137 6.16 -11.07 -12.73
N ARG A 138 5.21 -11.87 -13.19
CA ARG A 138 5.24 -12.50 -14.51
C ARG A 138 4.28 -11.75 -15.43
#